data_AF-A0A7S4C6A0-F1
#
_entry.id   AF-A0A7S4C6A0-F1
#
_cell.length_a   1.000
_cell.length_b   1.000
_cell.length_c   1.000
_cell.angle_alpha   90.00
_cell.angle_beta   90.00
_cell.angle_gamma   90.00
#
_symmetry.space_group_name_H-M   'P 1'
#
loop_
_entity.id
_entity.type
_entity.pdbx_description
1 polymer ?
#
loop_
_entity_poly.entity_id
_entity_poly.type
_entity_poly.pdbx_seq_one_letter_code
_entity_poly.pdbx_strand_id
1 'polypeptide(L)'
;DLAQITTCEAVFVLAAPDSTEPWEQDAANILTTLAIKSYCPEVPLTVELVRAVSRRQLYRVLPLAARRSTIALSLAAMRMSMLGRSVHTPGVAALISNLCSFRPKLPTREHYPLWLHEYVSGARNSLYVAVLPPAFNGITWAHAVRVVHAELRAVMLAVKLGQRTLVLNPPPML
;
A
#
# COMPACT_ATOMS: atom_id res chain seq x y z
N ASP A 1 -2.99 -26.16 5.29
CA ASP A 1 -2.17 -27.22 4.67
C ASP A 1 -0.97 -26.65 3.95
N LEU A 2 0.24 -27.12 4.29
CA LEU A 2 1.50 -26.73 3.60
C LEU A 2 1.46 -27.05 2.10
N ALA A 3 0.67 -28.04 1.67
CA ALA A 3 0.49 -28.40 0.27
C ALA A 3 -0.13 -27.29 -0.61
N GLN A 4 -0.87 -26.36 -0.01
CA GLN A 4 -1.45 -25.22 -0.74
C GLN A 4 -0.44 -24.07 -0.93
N ILE A 5 0.66 -24.06 -0.19
CA ILE A 5 1.65 -22.98 -0.23
C ILE A 5 2.46 -23.02 -1.54
N THR A 6 2.75 -24.21 -2.06
CA THR A 6 3.50 -24.36 -3.32
C THR A 6 2.70 -23.93 -4.56
N THR A 7 1.37 -23.85 -4.44
CA THR A 7 0.46 -23.51 -5.54
C THR A 7 -0.20 -22.15 -5.39
N CYS A 8 -0.01 -21.46 -4.25
CA CYS A 8 -0.60 -20.15 -4.01
C CYS A 8 0.18 -19.02 -4.70
N GLU A 9 -0.54 -17.96 -5.06
CA GLU A 9 0.06 -16.77 -5.67
C GLU A 9 0.73 -15.86 -4.64
N ALA A 10 0.21 -15.83 -3.40
CA ALA A 10 0.73 -15.01 -2.32
C ALA A 10 0.29 -15.52 -0.94
N VAL A 11 1.07 -15.17 0.08
CA VAL A 11 0.80 -15.46 1.49
C VAL A 11 0.69 -14.17 2.28
N PHE A 12 -0.31 -14.08 3.16
CA PHE A 12 -0.50 -12.97 4.09
C PHE A 12 -0.43 -13.47 5.53
N VAL A 13 0.52 -12.96 6.31
CA VAL A 13 0.66 -13.23 7.75
C VAL A 13 0.22 -11.97 8.49
N LEU A 14 -1.01 -11.95 8.96
CA LEU A 14 -1.64 -10.77 9.56
C LEU A 14 -1.33 -10.68 11.05
N ALA A 15 -1.31 -9.46 11.58
CA ALA A 15 -1.12 -9.21 13.00
C ALA A 15 -2.46 -8.84 13.65
N ALA A 16 -2.67 -9.25 14.90
CA ALA A 16 -3.75 -8.69 15.71
C ALA A 16 -3.33 -7.28 16.21
N PRO A 17 -3.95 -6.19 15.72
CA PRO A 17 -3.51 -4.84 16.05
C PRO A 17 -3.71 -4.46 17.53
N ASP A 18 -4.66 -5.12 18.20
CA ASP A 18 -5.05 -4.86 19.60
C ASP A 18 -4.56 -5.95 20.56
N SER A 19 -3.51 -6.69 20.16
CA SER A 19 -2.91 -7.71 21.02
C SER A 19 -2.38 -7.11 22.32
N THR A 20 -2.69 -7.76 23.45
CA THR A 20 -2.16 -7.39 24.77
C THR A 20 -0.65 -7.63 24.87
N GLU A 21 -0.12 -8.57 24.09
CA GLU A 21 1.30 -8.90 24.02
C GLU A 21 1.85 -8.76 22.58
N PRO A 22 2.10 -7.52 22.11
CA PRO A 22 2.55 -7.26 20.73
C PRO A 22 3.87 -7.93 20.36
N TRP A 23 4.76 -8.17 21.33
CA TRP A 23 6.06 -8.78 21.07
C TRP A 23 5.93 -10.29 20.77
N GLU A 24 5.02 -10.98 21.45
CA GLU A 24 4.78 -12.41 21.27
C GLU A 24 4.10 -12.66 19.92
N GLN A 25 3.09 -11.84 19.59
CA GLN A 25 2.45 -11.85 18.28
C GLN A 25 3.46 -11.62 17.14
N ASP A 26 4.33 -10.61 17.27
CA ASP A 26 5.37 -10.34 16.28
C ASP A 26 6.36 -11.50 16.16
N ALA A 27 6.75 -12.12 17.28
CA ALA A 27 7.63 -13.29 17.27
C ALA A 27 6.97 -14.48 16.54
N ALA A 28 5.69 -14.75 16.80
CA ALA A 28 4.92 -15.79 16.10
C ALA A 28 4.82 -15.51 14.59
N ASN A 29 4.55 -14.27 14.19
CA ASN A 29 4.50 -13.87 12.78
C ASN A 29 5.87 -13.99 12.08
N ILE A 30 6.96 -13.64 12.79
CA ILE A 30 8.32 -13.82 12.28
C ILE A 30 8.65 -15.30 12.08
N LEU A 31 8.38 -16.15 13.09
CA LEU A 31 8.63 -17.59 12.99
C LEU A 31 7.82 -18.24 11.87
N THR A 32 6.55 -17.84 11.74
CA THR A 32 5.67 -18.29 10.65
C THR A 32 6.24 -17.88 9.29
N THR A 33 6.70 -16.63 9.17
CA THR A 33 7.34 -16.13 7.95
C THR A 33 8.59 -16.94 7.59
N LEU A 34 9.44 -17.25 8.58
CA LEU A 34 10.64 -18.05 8.38
C LEU A 34 10.32 -19.48 7.95
N ALA A 35 9.33 -20.12 8.59
CA ALA A 35 8.90 -21.47 8.24
C ALA A 35 8.40 -21.54 6.79
N ILE A 36 7.56 -20.59 6.38
CA ILE A 36 7.03 -20.52 5.02
C ILE A 36 8.16 -20.28 4.01
N LYS A 37 9.09 -19.35 4.30
CA LYS A 37 10.21 -19.05 3.41
C LYS A 37 11.27 -20.14 3.37
N SER A 38 11.37 -20.96 4.40
CA SER A 38 12.19 -22.17 4.37
C SER A 38 11.60 -23.24 3.45
N TYR A 39 10.28 -23.31 3.34
CA TYR A 39 9.58 -24.30 2.50
C TYR A 39 9.43 -23.82 1.05
N CYS A 40 9.04 -22.57 0.84
CA CYS A 40 8.89 -21.94 -0.47
C CYS A 40 9.53 -20.54 -0.46
N PRO A 41 10.84 -20.41 -0.79
CA PRO A 41 11.55 -19.12 -0.71
C PRO A 41 10.98 -18.04 -1.63
N GLU A 42 10.47 -18.44 -2.80
CA GLU A 42 10.05 -17.52 -3.86
C GLU A 42 8.60 -17.03 -3.72
N VAL A 43 7.76 -17.69 -2.91
CA VAL A 43 6.35 -17.29 -2.77
C VAL A 43 6.25 -15.84 -2.30
N PRO A 44 5.51 -14.95 -2.98
CA PRO A 44 5.26 -13.60 -2.48
C PRO A 44 4.62 -13.66 -1.09
N LEU A 45 5.21 -13.00 -0.11
CA LEU A 45 4.73 -13.01 1.27
C LEU A 45 4.67 -11.58 1.82
N THR A 46 3.52 -11.22 2.35
CA THR A 46 3.34 -9.99 3.15
C THR A 46 3.12 -10.37 4.60
N VAL A 47 3.92 -9.81 5.51
CA VAL A 47 3.78 -10.01 6.95
C VAL A 47 3.53 -8.67 7.64
N GLU A 48 2.54 -8.65 8.52
CA GLU A 48 2.25 -7.54 9.41
C GLU A 48 2.94 -7.76 10.76
N LEU A 49 3.52 -6.68 11.26
CA LEU A 49 4.17 -6.60 12.56
C LEU A 49 3.60 -5.39 13.29
N VAL A 50 3.21 -5.57 14.54
CA VAL A 50 2.65 -4.52 15.37
C VAL A 50 3.72 -3.46 15.63
N ARG A 51 4.94 -3.86 16.01
CA ARG A 51 6.01 -2.96 16.45
C ARG A 51 6.96 -2.60 15.30
N ALA A 52 7.48 -1.37 15.33
CA ALA A 52 8.46 -0.90 14.35
C ALA A 52 9.81 -1.66 14.44
N VAL A 53 10.23 -2.03 15.66
CA VAL A 53 11.51 -2.70 15.89
C VAL A 53 11.54 -4.13 15.33
N SER A 54 10.39 -4.83 15.35
CA SER A 54 10.25 -6.21 14.90
C SER A 54 10.56 -6.36 13.42
N ARG A 55 10.25 -5.34 12.61
CA ARG A 55 10.60 -5.31 11.18
C ARG A 55 12.11 -5.46 10.97
N ARG A 56 12.92 -4.76 11.78
CA ARG A 56 14.38 -4.88 11.71
C ARG A 56 14.85 -6.26 12.16
N GLN A 57 14.20 -6.85 13.16
CA GLN A 57 14.53 -8.20 13.63
C GLN A 57 14.27 -9.25 12.55
N LEU A 58 13.11 -9.21 11.88
CA LEU A 58 12.80 -10.09 10.76
C LEU A 58 13.88 -10.04 9.69
N TYR A 59 14.25 -8.85 9.21
CA TYR A 59 15.26 -8.74 8.15
C TYR A 59 16.67 -9.16 8.57
N ARG A 60 16.98 -9.24 9.86
CA ARG A 60 18.25 -9.81 10.33
C ARG A 60 18.30 -11.33 10.14
N VAL A 61 17.18 -12.02 10.37
CA VAL A 61 17.10 -13.48 10.33
C VAL A 61 16.63 -14.01 8.96
N LEU A 62 15.98 -13.18 8.15
CA LEU A 62 15.46 -13.58 6.85
C LEU A 62 16.59 -13.72 5.79
N PRO A 63 16.70 -14.88 5.11
CA PRO A 63 17.68 -15.11 4.05
C PRO A 63 17.58 -14.07 2.93
N LEU A 64 18.73 -13.69 2.35
CA LEU A 64 18.78 -12.65 1.31
C LEU A 64 17.90 -12.95 0.09
N ALA A 65 17.85 -14.21 -0.34
CA ALA A 65 17.00 -14.64 -1.46
C ALA A 65 15.52 -14.36 -1.19
N ALA A 66 15.04 -14.69 0.01
CA ALA A 66 13.66 -14.49 0.43
C ALA A 66 13.26 -13.01 0.61
N ARG A 67 14.22 -12.08 0.77
CA ARG A 67 13.90 -10.66 1.01
C ARG A 67 13.20 -9.99 -0.18
N ARG A 68 13.48 -10.43 -1.41
CA ARG A 68 12.89 -9.84 -2.62
C ARG A 68 11.40 -10.15 -2.76
N SER A 69 10.98 -11.31 -2.27
CA SER A 69 9.60 -11.79 -2.28
C SER A 69 8.92 -11.59 -0.92
N THR A 70 9.49 -10.78 0.00
CA THR A 70 8.92 -10.54 1.34
C THR A 70 8.71 -9.06 1.62
N ILE A 71 7.46 -8.69 1.87
CA ILE A 71 7.07 -7.34 2.30
C ILE A 71 6.73 -7.40 3.78
N ALA A 72 7.49 -6.67 4.61
CA ALA A 72 7.20 -6.55 6.04
C ALA A 72 6.58 -5.18 6.34
N LEU A 73 5.32 -5.17 6.73
CA LEU A 73 4.56 -3.99 7.12
C LEU A 73 4.63 -3.81 8.63
N SER A 74 4.98 -2.61 9.09
CA SER A 74 4.92 -2.28 10.52
C SER A 74 3.75 -1.34 10.78
N LEU A 75 2.77 -1.81 11.55
CA LEU A 75 1.57 -1.06 11.88
C LEU A 75 1.91 0.20 12.68
N ALA A 76 2.79 0.09 13.69
CA ALA A 76 3.26 1.26 14.45
C ALA A 76 3.99 2.28 13.56
N ALA A 77 4.87 1.84 12.65
CA ALA A 77 5.62 2.75 11.79
C ALA A 77 4.68 3.48 10.80
N MET A 78 3.70 2.77 10.24
CA MET A 78 2.69 3.36 9.36
C MET A 78 1.83 4.40 10.10
N ARG A 79 1.33 4.06 11.30
CA ARG A 79 0.57 5.00 12.14
C ARG A 79 1.37 6.26 12.47
N MET A 80 2.62 6.11 12.90
CA MET A 80 3.48 7.26 13.22
C MET A 80 3.79 8.11 11.98
N SER A 81 3.95 7.48 10.81
CA SER A 81 4.17 8.20 9.54
C SER A 81 2.93 9.00 9.12
N MET A 82 1.73 8.43 9.27
CA MET A 82 0.47 9.14 9.01
C MET A 82 0.27 10.31 9.98
N LEU A 83 0.56 10.12 11.28
CA LEU A 83 0.49 11.19 12.28
C LEU A 83 1.48 12.32 11.99
N GLY A 84 2.75 11.99 11.71
CA GLY A 84 3.78 12.98 11.38
C GLY A 84 3.45 13.78 10.10
N ARG A 85 2.79 13.15 9.12
CA ARG A 85 2.28 13.84 7.93
C ARG A 85 1.08 14.72 8.23
N SER A 86 0.19 14.28 9.11
CA SER A 86 -1.00 15.04 9.50
C SER A 86 -0.66 16.37 10.18
N VAL A 87 0.50 16.46 10.84
CA VAL A 87 1.01 17.73 11.39
C VAL A 87 1.26 18.79 10.31
N HIS A 88 1.75 18.37 9.13
CA HIS A 88 2.08 19.28 8.02
C HIS A 88 0.91 19.48 7.07
N THR A 89 0.02 18.49 6.98
CA THR A 89 -1.10 18.49 6.05
C THR A 89 -2.32 17.90 6.77
N PRO A 90 -3.10 18.74 7.47
CA PRO A 90 -4.31 18.30 8.15
C PRO A 90 -5.25 17.54 7.20
N GLY A 91 -5.80 16.42 7.67
CA GLY A 91 -6.69 15.57 6.87
C GLY A 91 -6.00 14.59 5.91
N VAL A 92 -4.67 14.63 5.75
CA VAL A 92 -3.95 13.71 4.84
C VAL A 92 -4.12 12.24 5.21
N ALA A 93 -4.17 11.91 6.49
CA ALA A 93 -4.42 10.54 6.93
C ALA A 93 -5.79 10.04 6.46
N ALA A 94 -6.84 10.86 6.63
CA ALA A 94 -8.19 10.51 6.16
C ALA A 94 -8.25 10.36 4.63
N LEU A 95 -7.58 11.25 3.89
CA LEU A 95 -7.47 11.16 2.44
C LEU A 95 -6.81 9.85 2.00
N ILE A 96 -5.62 9.53 2.53
CA ILE A 96 -4.89 8.30 2.19
C ILE A 96 -5.69 7.06 2.59
N SER A 97 -6.28 7.06 3.79
CA SER A 97 -7.10 5.94 4.25
C SER A 97 -8.30 5.68 3.35
N ASN A 98 -8.96 6.73 2.86
CA ASN A 98 -10.07 6.61 1.92
C ASN A 98 -9.59 6.08 0.56
N LEU A 99 -8.47 6.59 0.03
CA LEU A 99 -7.90 6.15 -1.24
C LEU A 99 -7.45 4.67 -1.25
N CYS A 100 -6.99 4.16 -0.10
CA CYS A 100 -6.62 2.75 0.07
C CYS A 100 -7.82 1.84 0.38
N SER A 101 -8.97 2.41 0.75
CA SER A 101 -10.18 1.66 1.07
C SER A 101 -11.09 1.62 -0.15
N PHE A 102 -11.25 0.45 -0.77
CA PHE A 102 -12.24 0.33 -1.84
C PHE A 102 -13.66 0.42 -1.28
N ARG A 103 -14.40 1.51 -1.59
CA ARG A 103 -15.78 1.75 -1.12
C ARG A 103 -16.74 1.98 -2.30
N PRO A 104 -17.17 0.92 -3.00
CA PRO A 104 -17.94 1.04 -4.25
C PRO A 104 -19.37 1.56 -4.06
N LYS A 105 -19.95 1.43 -2.86
CA LYS A 105 -21.36 1.74 -2.57
C LYS A 105 -21.50 2.47 -1.24
N LEU A 106 -21.10 3.73 -1.18
CA LEU A 106 -21.60 4.63 -0.14
C LEU A 106 -22.88 5.27 -0.66
N PRO A 107 -24.07 4.90 -0.14
CA PRO A 107 -25.31 5.54 -0.56
C PRO A 107 -25.29 7.00 -0.12
N THR A 108 -25.38 7.91 -1.08
CA THR A 108 -25.73 9.30 -0.82
C THR A 108 -27.21 9.34 -0.46
N ARG A 109 -27.53 9.80 0.75
CA ARG A 109 -28.91 9.99 1.20
C ARG A 109 -29.31 11.45 0.98
N GLU A 110 -30.55 11.69 0.58
CA GLU A 110 -31.07 13.04 0.30
C GLU A 110 -30.96 14.00 1.50
N HIS A 111 -30.93 13.46 2.73
CA HIS A 111 -30.82 14.24 3.96
C HIS A 111 -29.38 14.47 4.44
N TYR A 112 -28.35 14.10 3.67
CA TYR A 112 -26.99 14.41 4.07
C TYR A 112 -26.71 15.91 3.97
N PRO A 113 -26.06 16.51 4.98
CA PRO A 113 -25.57 17.87 4.83
C PRO A 113 -24.53 17.93 3.69
N LEU A 114 -24.41 19.10 3.06
CA LEU A 114 -23.57 19.28 1.85
C LEU A 114 -22.14 18.75 2.03
N TRP A 115 -21.50 19.04 3.17
CA TRP A 115 -20.13 18.59 3.45
C TRP A 115 -19.99 17.05 3.43
N LEU A 116 -21.03 16.33 3.88
CA LEU A 116 -21.01 14.87 3.90
C LEU A 116 -21.24 14.30 2.51
N HIS A 117 -22.07 14.97 1.70
CA HIS A 117 -22.24 14.62 0.30
C HIS A 117 -20.91 14.73 -0.47
N GLU A 118 -20.17 15.83 -0.29
CA GLU A 118 -18.85 16.04 -0.90
C GLU A 118 -17.81 15.03 -0.40
N TYR A 119 -17.77 14.79 0.91
CA TYR A 119 -16.88 13.79 1.51
C TYR A 119 -17.14 12.39 0.95
N VAL A 120 -18.40 11.95 0.92
CA VAL A 120 -18.79 10.64 0.39
C VAL A 120 -18.44 10.53 -1.09
N SER A 121 -18.67 11.59 -1.87
CA SER A 121 -18.28 11.65 -3.28
C SER A 121 -16.77 11.45 -3.43
N GLY A 122 -15.95 12.16 -2.64
CA GLY A 122 -14.49 12.01 -2.65
C GLY A 122 -14.00 10.66 -2.16
N ALA A 123 -14.66 10.06 -1.17
CA ALA A 123 -14.31 8.77 -0.58
C ALA A 123 -14.55 7.57 -1.53
N ARG A 124 -15.21 7.80 -2.68
CA ARG A 124 -15.36 6.79 -3.75
C ARG A 124 -14.12 6.65 -4.63
N ASN A 125 -13.18 7.60 -4.56
CA ASN A 125 -11.92 7.51 -5.30
C ASN A 125 -11.04 6.40 -4.71
N SER A 126 -10.23 5.76 -5.56
CA SER A 126 -9.30 4.71 -5.15
C SER A 126 -8.00 4.79 -5.96
N LEU A 127 -6.92 4.24 -5.41
CA LEU A 127 -5.64 4.16 -6.10
C LEU A 127 -5.64 3.02 -7.11
N TYR A 128 -5.18 3.32 -8.32
CA TYR A 128 -5.02 2.34 -9.39
C TYR A 128 -3.61 2.41 -9.96
N VAL A 129 -3.10 1.26 -10.38
CA VAL A 129 -1.87 1.14 -11.16
C VAL A 129 -2.27 0.76 -12.57
N ALA A 130 -1.83 1.56 -13.55
CA ALA A 130 -2.11 1.33 -14.96
C ALA A 130 -0.83 1.47 -15.79
N VAL A 131 -0.74 0.69 -16.86
CA VAL A 131 0.30 0.82 -17.87
C VAL A 131 -0.17 1.86 -18.88
N LEU A 132 0.65 2.89 -19.11
CA LEU A 132 0.34 3.90 -20.11
C LEU A 132 0.50 3.32 -21.53
N PRO A 133 -0.42 3.62 -22.45
CA PRO A 133 -0.30 3.20 -23.85
C PRO A 133 0.95 3.80 -24.53
N PRO A 134 1.45 3.18 -25.61
CA PRO A 134 2.61 3.69 -26.36
C PRO A 134 2.47 5.14 -26.87
N ALA A 135 1.24 5.65 -27.02
CA ALA A 135 0.98 7.05 -27.38
C ALA A 135 1.53 8.07 -26.36
N PHE A 136 1.79 7.63 -25.12
CA PHE A 136 2.41 8.44 -24.07
C PHE A 136 3.95 8.37 -24.11
N ASN A 137 4.55 7.70 -25.09
CA ASN A 137 6.01 7.66 -25.21
C ASN A 137 6.55 9.01 -25.67
N GLY A 138 7.56 9.53 -24.98
CA GLY A 138 8.23 10.79 -25.33
C GLY A 138 7.44 12.06 -25.04
N ILE A 139 6.23 11.95 -24.44
CA ILE A 139 5.52 13.11 -23.95
C ILE A 139 5.92 13.41 -22.51
N THR A 140 5.94 14.70 -22.17
CA THR A 140 6.22 15.17 -20.81
C THR A 140 5.12 14.75 -19.84
N TRP A 141 5.48 14.53 -18.57
CA TRP A 141 4.57 14.24 -17.46
C TRP A 141 3.41 15.25 -17.38
N ALA A 142 3.70 16.55 -17.47
CA ALA A 142 2.67 17.58 -17.42
C ALA A 142 1.67 17.48 -18.59
N HIS A 143 2.11 17.04 -19.76
CA HIS A 143 1.22 16.75 -20.88
C HIS A 143 0.39 15.48 -20.60
N ALA A 144 1.03 14.40 -20.14
CA ALA A 144 0.36 13.15 -19.81
C ALA A 144 -0.75 13.35 -18.77
N VAL A 145 -0.48 14.05 -17.66
CA VAL A 145 -1.44 14.34 -16.61
C VAL A 145 -2.64 15.13 -17.16
N ARG A 146 -2.40 16.13 -18.01
CA ARG A 146 -3.49 16.92 -18.62
C ARG A 146 -4.39 16.07 -19.51
N VAL A 147 -3.81 15.23 -20.37
CA VAL A 147 -4.57 14.35 -21.27
C VAL A 147 -5.38 13.34 -20.46
N VAL A 148 -4.76 12.67 -19.48
CA VAL A 148 -5.46 11.69 -18.64
C VAL A 148 -6.59 12.34 -17.83
N HIS A 149 -6.38 13.54 -17.30
CA HIS A 149 -7.43 14.24 -16.57
C HIS A 149 -8.59 14.65 -17.49
N ALA A 150 -8.30 15.16 -18.70
CA ALA A 150 -9.32 15.59 -19.65
C ALA A 150 -10.17 14.42 -20.16
N GLU A 151 -9.53 13.30 -20.53
CA GLU A 151 -10.20 12.17 -21.18
C GLU A 151 -10.82 11.18 -20.18
N LEU A 152 -10.12 10.90 -19.07
CA LEU A 152 -10.50 9.83 -18.13
C LEU A 152 -11.03 10.34 -16.81
N ARG A 153 -10.99 11.66 -16.56
CA ARG A 153 -11.28 12.26 -15.25
C ARG A 153 -10.50 11.62 -14.11
N ALA A 154 -9.28 11.18 -14.40
CA ALA A 154 -8.38 10.55 -13.47
C ALA A 154 -7.19 11.48 -13.14
N VAL A 155 -6.67 11.36 -11.93
CA VAL A 155 -5.52 12.13 -11.47
C VAL A 155 -4.31 11.21 -11.40
N MET A 156 -3.28 11.52 -12.18
CA MET A 156 -2.00 10.82 -12.12
C MET A 156 -1.17 11.35 -10.94
N LEU A 157 -0.72 10.44 -10.06
CA LEU A 157 0.04 10.81 -8.86
C LEU A 157 1.53 10.47 -8.98
N ALA A 158 1.86 9.41 -9.73
CA ALA A 158 3.20 8.88 -9.81
C ALA A 158 3.43 8.14 -11.14
N VAL A 159 4.70 7.98 -11.50
CA VAL A 159 5.13 7.14 -12.62
C VAL A 159 6.22 6.18 -12.15
N LYS A 160 6.20 4.95 -12.67
CA LYS A 160 7.27 3.98 -12.45
C LYS A 160 8.27 4.08 -13.59
N LEU A 161 9.50 4.51 -13.29
CA LEU A 161 10.63 4.56 -14.19
C LEU A 161 11.44 3.26 -14.08
N GLY A 162 11.50 2.52 -15.18
CA GLY A 162 12.16 1.21 -15.24
C GLY A 162 11.56 0.19 -14.26
N GLN A 163 12.37 -0.73 -13.77
CA GLN A 163 11.87 -1.82 -12.92
C GLN A 163 11.68 -1.42 -11.44
N ARG A 164 12.29 -0.32 -10.97
CA ARG A 164 12.45 -0.11 -9.51
C ARG A 164 12.07 1.27 -8.99
N THR A 165 12.01 2.31 -9.82
CA THR A 165 11.89 3.67 -9.29
C THR A 165 10.47 4.19 -9.48
N LEU A 166 9.71 4.27 -8.39
CA LEU A 166 8.45 5.01 -8.36
C LEU A 166 8.76 6.47 -8.06
N VAL A 167 8.41 7.38 -8.96
CA VAL A 167 8.59 8.82 -8.76
C VAL A 167 7.21 9.45 -8.56
N LEU A 168 7.01 10.04 -7.37
CA LEU A 168 5.81 10.81 -7.07
C LEU A 168 5.94 12.21 -7.67
N ASN A 169 4.92 12.63 -8.43
CA ASN A 169 4.87 13.93 -9.11
C ASN A 169 6.23 14.38 -9.69
N PRO A 170 6.76 13.67 -10.70
CA PRO A 170 8.04 14.02 -11.31
C PRO A 170 8.01 15.45 -11.90
N PRO A 171 9.19 16.05 -12.13
CA PRO A 171 9.29 17.36 -12.75
C PRO A 171 8.54 17.43 -14.10
N PRO A 172 8.00 18.59 -14.49
CA PRO A 172 7.20 18.73 -15.70
C PRO A 172 7.87 18.26 -16.99
N MET A 173 9.21 18.25 -17.04
CA MET A 173 10.00 17.87 -18.23
C MET A 173 10.29 16.36 -18.33
N LEU A 174 9.99 15.60 -17.28
CA LEU A 174 10.25 14.16 -17.19
C LEU A 174 9.12 13.36 -17.85
#